data_AF-A0A8H3FAX2-F1
#
_entry.id   AF-A0A8H3FAX2-F1
#
_cell.length_a   1.000
_cell.length_b   1.000
_cell.length_c   1.000
_cell.angle_alpha   90.00
_cell.angle_beta   90.00
_cell.angle_gamma   90.00
#
_symmetry.space_group_name_H-M   'P 1'
#
loop_
_entity.id
_entity.type
_entity.pdbx_description
1 polymer ?
#
loop_
_entity_poly.entity_id
_entity_poly.type
_entity_poly.pdbx_seq_one_letter_code
_entity_poly.pdbx_strand_id
1 'polypeptide(L)'
;MSPLPNRKLWAGPTVGFLQSQDALVNGGWWHDDRILEATGEGMEKEERKAWQGWWNEDIVELVEMSIKQDDALTVLLTGRAEHNFADIIKRIVSSKNLVFDMICLKPRAGPSSQKFTSTMKFKQAILQDLVHTYKDANEIRIYEDRPGHTQGFREYFEDFNNELMSPNAPTPRKRINAEVIQVADTVTTLDPITETIEIQRMINDHNIAIRTQNPMHLLPYEIKRTVFFTGYLLSPQDSSRLSDLVDLPRKSESGITFLANCILISVRPPSASLLRQVGGLGHKQKWQITGIGHHQSGQSHIWAARVAPVPAHSSIHTESSPPLVVLALTREARPADANSIRDWRPVGKEEAYIFETTVGEKAQLRIQQEDADNEFDRSYHDLKRPHGQENDRPGRDRPFRQPRGGYNNNDENRKPSGQSNYRGGFQNRSRGNGPAGGPHRGRGGGGGGGGAGGRGGGNRGGGNNRGRGRGYKSLDDIGTGNNRYDGNNRDRNYNEGTGHPGNDGYKSSFPALGGGDGAADGGLSY
;
A
#
# COMPACT_ATOMS: atom_id res chain seq x y z
N MET A 1 -10.98 -15.24 6.30
CA MET A 1 -12.18 -14.42 6.06
C MET A 1 -12.01 -13.02 6.65
N SER A 2 -11.26 -12.16 5.96
CA SER A 2 -11.27 -10.72 6.21
C SER A 2 -10.84 -10.05 4.92
N PRO A 3 -11.59 -9.06 4.42
CA PRO A 3 -11.21 -8.39 3.19
C PRO A 3 -9.86 -7.69 3.38
N LEU A 4 -9.06 -7.66 2.32
CA LEU A 4 -7.86 -6.84 2.22
C LEU A 4 -8.21 -5.51 1.54
N PRO A 5 -7.48 -4.41 1.85
CA PRO A 5 -7.67 -3.16 1.12
C PRO A 5 -7.44 -3.36 -0.39
N ASN A 6 -8.35 -2.82 -1.20
CA ASN A 6 -8.33 -2.98 -2.63
C ASN A 6 -7.20 -2.19 -3.28
N ARG A 7 -6.14 -2.88 -3.69
CA ARG A 7 -4.95 -2.28 -4.34
C ARG A 7 -5.23 -1.71 -5.74
N LYS A 8 -6.36 -2.04 -6.36
CA LYS A 8 -6.78 -1.41 -7.62
C LYS A 8 -7.42 -0.05 -7.35
N LEU A 9 -8.09 0.10 -6.20
CA LEU A 9 -8.75 1.33 -5.77
C LEU A 9 -7.75 2.31 -5.14
N TRP A 10 -6.91 1.83 -4.21
CA TRP A 10 -6.01 2.65 -3.41
C TRP A 10 -4.56 2.65 -3.89
N ALA A 11 -3.90 3.80 -3.76
CA ALA A 11 -2.47 3.91 -3.97
C ALA A 11 -1.69 3.04 -2.97
N GLY A 12 -0.55 2.49 -3.40
CA GLY A 12 0.27 1.59 -2.59
C GLY A 12 0.63 2.11 -1.18
N PRO A 13 1.06 3.38 -1.03
CA PRO A 13 1.30 3.97 0.29
C PRO A 13 0.06 4.02 1.18
N THR A 14 -1.11 4.30 0.61
CA THR A 14 -2.39 4.33 1.32
C THR A 14 -2.80 2.96 1.83
N VAL A 15 -2.56 1.89 1.06
CA VAL A 15 -2.76 0.51 1.54
C VAL A 15 -1.87 0.22 2.74
N GLY A 16 -0.61 0.63 2.71
CA GLY A 16 0.31 0.47 3.83
C GLY A 16 -0.13 1.27 5.07
N PHE A 17 -0.57 2.52 4.86
CA PHE A 17 -1.13 3.38 5.89
C PHE A 17 -2.35 2.72 6.55
N LEU A 18 -3.35 2.31 5.78
CA LEU A 18 -4.56 1.67 6.30
C LEU A 18 -4.27 0.39 7.07
N GLN A 19 -3.26 -0.39 6.69
CA GLN A 19 -2.90 -1.61 7.41
C GLN A 19 -2.24 -1.33 8.77
N SER A 20 -1.68 -0.14 8.99
CA SER A 20 -0.99 0.24 10.23
C SER A 20 -1.95 0.34 11.41
N GLN A 21 -1.51 -0.11 12.58
CA GLN A 21 -2.27 0.06 13.82
C GLN A 21 -2.41 1.54 14.18
N ASP A 22 -1.37 2.34 14.02
CA ASP A 22 -1.36 3.75 14.44
C ASP A 22 -1.74 4.70 13.29
N ALA A 23 -2.43 4.20 12.26
CA ALA A 23 -2.82 5.00 11.09
C ALA A 23 -3.77 6.13 11.47
N LEU A 24 -4.78 5.80 12.29
CA LEU A 24 -5.83 6.69 12.73
C LEU A 24 -6.03 6.56 14.24
N VAL A 25 -6.66 7.54 14.89
CA VAL A 25 -6.93 7.56 16.34
C VAL A 25 -7.63 6.28 16.81
N ASN A 26 -8.54 5.73 16.01
CA ASN A 26 -9.30 4.51 16.33
C ASN A 26 -8.65 3.23 15.76
N GLY A 27 -7.44 3.34 15.21
CA GLY A 27 -6.73 2.25 14.58
C GLY A 27 -6.91 2.18 13.06
N GLY A 28 -6.12 1.33 12.40
CA GLY A 28 -6.25 1.03 10.98
C GLY A 28 -7.28 -0.06 10.66
N TRP A 29 -7.25 -0.53 9.42
CA TRP A 29 -8.13 -1.53 8.79
C TRP A 29 -8.42 -2.77 9.64
N TRP A 30 -7.45 -3.25 10.41
CA TRP A 30 -7.60 -4.46 11.23
C TRP A 30 -8.27 -4.24 12.60
N HIS A 31 -8.45 -2.99 12.99
CA HIS A 31 -8.95 -2.58 14.30
C HIS A 31 -10.39 -2.07 14.27
N ASP A 32 -10.82 -1.64 13.08
CA ASP A 32 -12.16 -1.18 12.81
C ASP A 32 -13.07 -2.39 12.51
N ASP A 33 -14.06 -2.58 13.35
CA ASP A 33 -15.03 -3.66 13.25
C ASP A 33 -15.97 -3.51 12.04
N ARG A 34 -16.30 -2.28 11.67
CA ARG A 34 -17.16 -1.95 10.52
C ARG A 34 -16.62 -2.50 9.22
N ILE A 35 -15.30 -2.62 9.07
CA ILE A 35 -14.67 -3.23 7.89
C ILE A 35 -15.05 -4.72 7.77
N LEU A 36 -15.08 -5.44 8.89
CA LEU A 36 -15.52 -6.83 8.90
C LEU A 36 -17.03 -6.92 8.67
N GLU A 37 -17.81 -6.03 9.28
CA GLU A 37 -19.27 -5.98 9.09
C GLU A 37 -19.69 -5.64 7.65
N ALA A 38 -18.91 -4.83 6.95
CA ALA A 38 -19.17 -4.40 5.58
C ALA A 38 -18.82 -5.47 4.52
N THR A 39 -18.30 -6.61 4.94
CA THR A 39 -17.93 -7.72 4.03
C THR A 39 -19.16 -8.24 3.28
N GLY A 40 -19.00 -8.59 2.00
CA GLY A 40 -20.09 -9.03 1.13
C GLY A 40 -21.13 -7.93 0.89
N GLU A 41 -22.40 -8.27 1.05
CA GLU A 41 -23.50 -7.29 1.04
C GLU A 41 -23.77 -6.67 2.41
N GLY A 42 -22.87 -6.87 3.39
CA GLY A 42 -23.00 -6.43 4.76
C GLY A 42 -23.53 -7.52 5.69
N MET A 43 -23.19 -7.38 6.98
CA MET A 43 -23.39 -8.38 8.02
C MET A 43 -24.79 -8.97 8.06
N GLU A 44 -25.85 -8.15 8.06
CA GLU A 44 -27.23 -8.64 8.19
C GLU A 44 -27.65 -9.58 7.06
N LYS A 45 -27.15 -9.33 5.84
CA LYS A 45 -27.45 -10.16 4.68
C LYS A 45 -26.56 -11.39 4.62
N GLU A 46 -25.26 -11.22 4.89
CA GLU A 46 -24.30 -12.32 4.85
C GLU A 46 -24.55 -13.33 5.99
N GLU A 47 -24.93 -12.86 7.18
CA GLU A 47 -25.30 -13.74 8.30
C GLU A 47 -26.49 -14.64 7.95
N ARG A 48 -27.51 -14.13 7.25
CA ARG A 48 -28.65 -14.95 6.79
C ARG A 48 -28.25 -16.02 5.77
N LYS A 49 -27.17 -15.78 5.02
CA LYS A 49 -26.58 -16.73 4.07
C LYS A 49 -25.52 -17.61 4.72
N ALA A 50 -25.34 -17.55 6.04
CA ALA A 50 -24.24 -18.21 6.74
C ALA A 50 -22.86 -17.89 6.15
N TRP A 51 -22.70 -16.67 5.60
CA TRP A 51 -21.47 -16.20 4.95
C TRP A 51 -20.99 -17.11 3.80
N GLN A 52 -21.92 -17.66 3.02
CA GLN A 52 -21.63 -18.53 1.88
C GLN A 52 -20.62 -17.88 0.91
N GLY A 53 -19.59 -18.63 0.53
CA GLY A 53 -18.51 -18.16 -0.37
C GLY A 53 -17.41 -17.36 0.32
N TRP A 54 -17.56 -17.03 1.60
CA TRP A 54 -16.54 -16.35 2.40
C TRP A 54 -15.74 -17.31 3.30
N TRP A 55 -16.27 -18.51 3.55
CA TRP A 55 -15.58 -19.56 4.27
C TRP A 55 -14.54 -20.28 3.42
N ASN A 56 -13.46 -20.71 4.06
CA ASN A 56 -12.68 -21.82 3.54
C ASN A 56 -13.40 -23.11 3.96
N GLU A 57 -14.14 -23.71 3.04
CA GLU A 57 -15.00 -24.86 3.35
C GLU A 57 -14.19 -26.11 3.77
N ASP A 58 -12.93 -26.27 3.32
CA ASP A 58 -12.06 -27.36 3.79
C ASP A 58 -11.77 -27.21 5.30
N ILE A 59 -11.59 -25.98 5.78
CA ILE A 59 -11.39 -25.70 7.20
C ILE A 59 -12.69 -25.85 7.99
N VAL A 60 -13.84 -25.48 7.40
CA VAL A 60 -15.14 -25.71 8.03
C VAL A 60 -15.37 -27.20 8.26
N GLU A 61 -15.08 -28.05 7.27
CA GLU A 61 -15.20 -29.51 7.39
C GLU A 61 -14.31 -30.06 8.51
N LEU A 62 -13.06 -29.57 8.63
CA LEU A 62 -12.15 -29.94 9.71
C LEU A 62 -12.67 -29.52 11.10
N VAL A 63 -13.27 -28.33 11.21
CA VAL A 63 -13.92 -27.88 12.44
C VAL A 63 -15.11 -28.78 12.78
N GLU A 64 -15.97 -29.10 11.83
CA GLU A 64 -17.11 -29.99 12.05
C GLU A 64 -16.69 -31.41 12.46
N MET A 65 -15.58 -31.92 11.91
CA MET A 65 -15.00 -33.18 12.35
C MET A 65 -14.50 -33.08 13.80
N SER A 66 -13.77 -32.02 14.14
CA SER A 66 -13.27 -31.77 15.50
C SER A 66 -14.41 -31.66 16.53
N ILE A 67 -15.52 -31.01 16.18
CA ILE A 67 -16.72 -30.88 17.04
C ILE A 67 -17.36 -32.24 17.35
N LYS A 68 -17.27 -33.20 16.43
CA LYS A 68 -17.84 -34.55 16.60
C LYS A 68 -16.93 -35.49 17.37
N GLN A 69 -15.69 -35.08 17.67
CA GLN A 69 -14.74 -35.89 18.41
C GLN A 69 -14.86 -35.59 19.91
N ASP A 70 -15.39 -36.56 20.67
CA ASP A 70 -15.60 -36.42 22.12
C ASP A 70 -14.29 -36.24 22.91
N ASP A 71 -13.15 -36.58 22.31
CA ASP A 71 -11.81 -36.46 22.89
C ASP A 71 -11.00 -35.25 22.37
N ALA A 72 -11.63 -34.35 21.60
CA ALA A 72 -11.00 -33.16 21.06
C ALA A 72 -11.55 -31.88 21.71
N LEU A 73 -10.67 -30.89 21.91
CA LEU A 73 -11.06 -29.52 22.27
C LEU A 73 -10.96 -28.64 21.02
N THR A 74 -12.09 -28.10 20.56
CA THR A 74 -12.18 -27.28 19.35
C THR A 74 -12.08 -25.80 19.69
N VAL A 75 -10.97 -25.15 19.31
CA VAL A 75 -10.64 -23.77 19.70
C VAL A 75 -10.53 -22.84 18.49
N LEU A 76 -11.24 -21.71 18.52
CA LEU A 76 -11.04 -20.59 17.60
C LEU A 76 -10.16 -19.52 18.26
N LEU A 77 -8.94 -19.33 17.75
CA LEU A 77 -7.97 -18.37 18.30
C LEU A 77 -7.65 -17.25 17.30
N THR A 78 -7.97 -16.00 17.64
CA THR A 78 -7.77 -14.85 16.76
C THR A 78 -7.04 -13.69 17.45
N GLY A 79 -6.27 -12.94 16.66
CA GLY A 79 -5.57 -11.73 17.12
C GLY A 79 -6.45 -10.49 17.22
N ARG A 80 -7.74 -10.59 16.84
CA ARG A 80 -8.69 -9.47 16.89
C ARG A 80 -8.95 -9.06 18.33
N ALA A 81 -9.15 -7.76 18.54
CA ALA A 81 -9.42 -7.20 19.86
C ALA A 81 -10.81 -7.63 20.36
N GLU A 82 -10.87 -8.19 21.56
CA GLU A 82 -12.10 -8.75 22.13
C GLU A 82 -13.24 -7.72 22.17
N HIS A 83 -12.98 -6.54 22.70
CA HIS A 83 -13.98 -5.49 22.90
C HIS A 83 -14.66 -4.96 21.64
N ASN A 84 -14.06 -5.15 20.45
CA ASN A 84 -14.65 -4.70 19.17
C ASN A 84 -15.23 -5.88 18.38
N PHE A 85 -14.67 -7.08 18.51
CA PHE A 85 -14.95 -8.17 17.58
C PHE A 85 -15.69 -9.36 18.20
N ALA A 86 -15.84 -9.44 19.52
CA ALA A 86 -16.40 -10.62 20.18
C ALA A 86 -17.80 -10.96 19.67
N ASP A 87 -18.71 -9.98 19.64
CA ASP A 87 -20.09 -10.20 19.23
C ASP A 87 -20.21 -10.54 17.74
N ILE A 88 -19.42 -9.85 16.91
CA ILE A 88 -19.35 -10.08 15.46
C ILE A 88 -18.88 -11.50 15.16
N ILE A 89 -17.76 -11.93 15.76
CA ILE A 89 -17.21 -13.26 15.52
C ILE A 89 -18.18 -14.34 15.99
N LYS A 90 -18.81 -14.17 17.15
CA LYS A 90 -19.83 -15.10 17.65
C LYS A 90 -21.01 -15.25 16.69
N ARG A 91 -21.51 -14.13 16.14
CA ARG A 91 -22.58 -14.15 15.12
C ARG A 91 -22.16 -14.88 13.85
N ILE A 92 -20.95 -14.59 13.34
CA ILE A 92 -20.41 -15.24 12.14
C ILE A 92 -20.35 -16.76 12.32
N VAL A 93 -19.71 -17.26 13.39
CA VAL A 93 -19.60 -18.72 13.60
C VAL A 93 -20.95 -19.38 13.87
N SER A 94 -21.83 -18.71 14.62
CA SER A 94 -23.18 -19.23 14.94
C SER A 94 -24.04 -19.35 13.69
N SER A 95 -23.91 -18.43 12.73
CA SER A 95 -24.67 -18.48 11.47
C SER A 95 -24.38 -19.73 10.62
N LYS A 96 -23.18 -20.32 10.78
CA LYS A 96 -22.75 -21.56 10.13
C LYS A 96 -22.90 -22.78 11.06
N ASN A 97 -23.52 -22.62 12.22
CA ASN A 97 -23.66 -23.65 13.26
C ASN A 97 -22.33 -24.25 13.75
N LEU A 98 -21.24 -23.46 13.72
CA LEU A 98 -19.94 -23.90 14.21
C LEU A 98 -19.85 -23.61 15.72
N VAL A 99 -19.89 -24.68 16.52
CA VAL A 99 -19.86 -24.61 17.98
C VAL A 99 -18.44 -24.91 18.46
N PHE A 100 -17.70 -23.86 18.81
CA PHE A 100 -16.38 -23.98 19.42
C PHE A 100 -16.50 -24.11 20.94
N ASP A 101 -15.67 -24.95 21.55
CA ASP A 101 -15.55 -25.03 23.01
C ASP A 101 -14.96 -23.74 23.57
N MET A 102 -14.06 -23.11 22.81
CA MET A 102 -13.42 -21.85 23.19
C MET A 102 -13.27 -20.92 21.98
N ILE A 103 -13.69 -19.66 22.15
CA ILE A 103 -13.45 -18.57 21.20
C ILE A 103 -12.56 -17.54 21.89
N CYS A 104 -11.28 -17.50 21.52
CA CYS A 104 -10.25 -16.69 22.16
C CYS A 104 -9.88 -15.48 21.29
N LEU A 105 -10.26 -14.28 21.76
CA LEU A 105 -9.88 -12.99 21.18
C LEU A 105 -8.81 -12.31 22.04
N LYS A 106 -8.06 -11.38 21.47
CA LYS A 106 -7.02 -10.63 22.17
C LYS A 106 -7.64 -9.63 23.14
N PRO A 107 -7.45 -9.77 24.47
CA PRO A 107 -7.99 -8.83 25.44
C PRO A 107 -7.16 -7.54 25.45
N ARG A 108 -7.71 -6.46 26.02
CA ARG A 108 -6.97 -5.19 26.21
C ARG A 108 -5.76 -5.37 27.16
N ALA A 109 -5.91 -6.23 28.15
CA ALA A 109 -4.85 -6.67 29.06
C ALA A 109 -5.10 -8.13 29.44
N GLY A 110 -4.03 -8.91 29.65
CA GLY A 110 -4.16 -10.28 30.14
C GLY A 110 -4.59 -10.34 31.62
N PRO A 111 -4.85 -11.54 32.16
CA PRO A 111 -5.37 -11.72 33.52
C PRO A 111 -4.52 -11.04 34.61
N SER A 112 -3.21 -11.02 34.43
CA SER A 112 -2.26 -10.35 35.34
C SER A 112 -2.01 -8.87 35.01
N SER A 113 -2.95 -8.21 34.32
CA SER A 113 -2.81 -6.85 33.76
C SER A 113 -1.63 -6.68 32.79
N GLN A 114 -1.11 -7.78 32.25
CA GLN A 114 0.00 -7.77 31.30
C GLN A 114 -0.45 -7.29 29.92
N LYS A 115 0.35 -6.45 29.27
CA LYS A 115 0.16 -6.06 27.87
C LYS A 115 0.95 -7.01 26.98
N PHE A 116 0.28 -7.62 26.00
CA PHE A 116 0.95 -8.45 25.01
C PHE A 116 1.63 -7.58 23.98
N THR A 117 2.95 -7.74 23.84
CA THR A 117 3.78 -7.00 22.88
C THR A 117 3.46 -7.35 21.43
N SER A 118 2.87 -8.52 21.19
CA SER A 118 2.50 -9.00 19.86
C SER A 118 1.31 -9.96 19.93
N THR A 119 0.60 -10.08 18.83
CA THR A 119 -0.43 -11.12 18.58
C THR A 119 0.15 -12.51 18.72
N MET A 120 1.35 -12.75 18.20
CA MET A 120 2.05 -14.03 18.35
C MET A 120 2.24 -14.37 19.84
N LYS A 121 2.69 -13.42 20.66
CA LYS A 121 2.90 -13.65 22.11
C LYS A 121 1.59 -13.91 22.86
N PHE A 122 0.52 -13.22 22.49
CA PHE A 122 -0.81 -13.53 23.00
C PHE A 122 -1.24 -14.96 22.65
N LYS A 123 -1.11 -15.36 21.38
CA LYS A 123 -1.49 -16.70 20.94
C LYS A 123 -0.64 -17.79 21.63
N GLN A 124 0.67 -17.58 21.74
CA GLN A 124 1.58 -18.47 22.47
C GLN A 124 1.16 -18.63 23.94
N ALA A 125 0.80 -17.55 24.63
CA ALA A 125 0.36 -17.61 26.03
C ALA A 125 -0.93 -18.45 26.20
N ILE A 126 -1.92 -18.27 25.32
CA ILE A 126 -3.15 -19.08 25.35
C ILE A 126 -2.83 -20.56 25.07
N LEU A 127 -1.99 -20.85 24.08
CA LEU A 127 -1.58 -22.21 23.76
C LEU A 127 -0.82 -22.87 24.92
N GLN A 128 0.04 -22.11 25.60
CA GLN A 128 0.73 -22.56 26.82
C GLN A 128 -0.28 -22.97 27.89
N ASP A 129 -1.24 -22.09 28.20
CA ASP A 129 -2.24 -22.33 29.22
C ASP A 129 -3.13 -23.54 28.89
N LEU A 130 -3.51 -23.70 27.62
CA LEU A 130 -4.26 -24.88 27.14
C LEU A 130 -3.47 -26.17 27.38
N VAL A 131 -2.20 -26.21 26.98
CA VAL A 131 -1.38 -27.41 27.13
C VAL A 131 -1.07 -27.71 28.60
N HIS A 132 -0.92 -26.71 29.47
CA HIS A 132 -0.78 -26.98 30.90
C HIS A 132 -2.10 -27.43 31.55
N THR A 133 -3.24 -26.91 31.10
CA THR A 133 -4.56 -27.26 31.64
C THR A 133 -4.96 -28.68 31.26
N TYR A 134 -4.88 -29.01 29.96
CA TYR A 134 -5.23 -30.33 29.43
C TYR A 134 -4.00 -31.23 29.38
N LYS A 135 -3.47 -31.56 30.57
CA LYS A 135 -2.22 -32.32 30.76
C LYS A 135 -2.20 -33.70 30.08
N ASP A 136 -3.36 -34.31 29.88
CA ASP A 136 -3.53 -35.65 29.30
C ASP A 136 -3.63 -35.61 27.77
N ALA A 137 -3.83 -34.42 27.18
CA ALA A 137 -3.82 -34.25 25.73
C ALA A 137 -2.42 -34.55 25.18
N ASN A 138 -2.33 -35.42 24.18
CA ASN A 138 -1.08 -35.87 23.56
C ASN A 138 -0.77 -35.13 22.26
N GLU A 139 -1.75 -34.47 21.65
CA GLU A 139 -1.66 -33.86 20.33
C GLU A 139 -2.31 -32.47 20.31
N ILE A 140 -1.75 -31.57 19.51
CA ILE A 140 -2.38 -30.30 19.14
C ILE A 140 -2.18 -30.06 17.65
N ARG A 141 -3.28 -29.74 16.94
CA ARG A 141 -3.25 -29.35 15.53
C ARG A 141 -3.62 -27.88 15.40
N ILE A 142 -2.80 -27.11 14.70
CA ILE A 142 -2.99 -25.67 14.50
C ILE A 142 -3.08 -25.38 13.01
N TYR A 143 -4.20 -24.79 12.60
CA TYR A 143 -4.44 -24.31 11.25
C TYR A 143 -4.27 -22.79 11.21
N GLU A 144 -3.25 -22.30 10.49
CA GLU A 144 -2.92 -20.87 10.43
C GLU A 144 -2.60 -20.46 8.98
N ASP A 145 -3.15 -19.34 8.53
CA ASP A 145 -3.03 -18.84 7.16
C ASP A 145 -1.74 -18.03 6.91
N ARG A 146 -1.09 -17.53 7.96
CA ARG A 146 0.10 -16.69 7.86
C ARG A 146 1.39 -17.50 7.97
N PRO A 147 2.26 -17.54 6.94
CA PRO A 147 3.51 -18.31 6.97
C PRO A 147 4.43 -17.97 8.15
N GLY A 148 4.55 -16.67 8.48
CA GLY A 148 5.36 -16.22 9.62
C GLY A 148 4.81 -16.70 10.96
N HIS A 149 3.49 -16.78 11.09
CA HIS A 149 2.88 -17.35 12.30
C HIS A 149 3.03 -18.87 12.36
N THR A 150 2.79 -19.56 11.24
CA THR A 150 2.98 -21.01 11.15
C THR A 150 4.40 -21.38 11.58
N GLN A 151 5.41 -20.68 11.08
CA GLN A 151 6.81 -20.90 11.49
C GLN A 151 7.01 -20.59 12.98
N GLY A 152 6.50 -19.46 13.46
CA GLY A 152 6.62 -19.07 14.87
C GLY A 152 5.95 -20.06 15.85
N PHE A 153 4.87 -20.73 15.45
CA PHE A 153 4.27 -21.81 16.26
C PHE A 153 5.10 -23.08 16.26
N ARG A 154 5.67 -23.48 15.12
CA ARG A 154 6.55 -24.66 15.06
C ARG A 154 7.75 -24.49 15.97
N GLU A 155 8.45 -23.36 15.86
CA GLU A 155 9.59 -23.02 16.71
C GLU A 155 9.17 -22.98 18.19
N TYR A 156 8.04 -22.36 18.50
CA TYR A 156 7.52 -22.30 19.86
C TYR A 156 7.27 -23.69 20.47
N PHE A 157 6.63 -24.63 19.75
CA PHE A 157 6.37 -25.96 20.31
C PHE A 157 7.62 -26.84 20.39
N GLU A 158 8.64 -26.61 19.56
CA GLU A 158 9.95 -27.23 19.73
C GLU A 158 10.61 -26.79 21.05
N ASP A 159 10.67 -25.48 21.29
CA ASP A 159 11.21 -24.92 22.53
C ASP A 159 10.39 -25.34 23.76
N PHE A 160 9.08 -25.24 23.67
CA PHE A 160 8.17 -25.60 24.75
C PHE A 160 8.27 -27.08 25.13
N ASN A 161 8.39 -27.99 24.16
CA ASN A 161 8.61 -29.41 24.44
C ASN A 161 9.99 -29.70 25.06
N ASN A 162 11.01 -28.87 24.80
CA ASN A 162 12.29 -28.96 25.49
C ASN A 162 12.18 -28.51 26.95
N GLU A 163 11.42 -27.44 27.22
CA GLU A 163 11.14 -26.97 28.58
C GLU A 163 10.35 -27.99 29.40
N LEU A 164 9.35 -28.66 28.81
CA LEU A 164 8.58 -29.71 29.48
C LEU A 164 9.45 -30.92 29.91
N MET A 165 10.61 -31.12 29.29
CA MET A 165 11.57 -32.18 29.67
C MET A 165 12.58 -31.73 30.71
N SER A 166 12.59 -30.44 31.07
CA SER A 166 13.47 -29.92 32.10
C SER A 166 13.12 -30.51 33.47
N PRO A 167 14.11 -30.79 34.34
CA PRO A 167 13.85 -31.22 35.73
C PRO A 167 12.98 -30.24 36.52
N ASN A 168 12.93 -28.98 36.09
CA ASN A 168 12.18 -27.89 36.73
C ASN A 168 10.89 -27.54 35.97
N ALA A 169 10.34 -28.45 35.16
CA ALA A 169 9.12 -28.18 34.38
C ALA A 169 7.96 -27.74 35.31
N PRO A 170 7.20 -26.67 34.95
CA PRO A 170 6.12 -26.14 35.79
C PRO A 170 5.00 -27.14 36.06
N THR A 171 4.79 -28.09 35.14
CA THR A 171 3.76 -29.12 35.25
C THR A 171 4.34 -30.44 34.72
N PRO A 172 4.31 -31.52 35.51
CA PRO A 172 4.78 -32.82 35.04
C PRO A 172 3.79 -33.36 34.00
N ARG A 173 4.13 -33.21 32.73
CA ARG A 173 3.39 -33.78 31.59
C ARG A 173 4.36 -34.31 30.53
N LYS A 174 3.85 -35.20 29.67
CA LYS A 174 4.58 -35.65 28.47
C LYS A 174 4.64 -34.52 27.45
N ARG A 175 5.60 -34.61 26.53
CA ARG A 175 5.66 -33.78 25.33
C ARG A 175 4.33 -33.84 24.58
N ILE A 176 3.98 -32.74 23.92
CA ILE A 176 2.81 -32.67 23.05
C ILE A 176 3.26 -32.81 21.59
N ASN A 177 2.57 -33.66 20.83
CA ASN A 177 2.74 -33.74 19.38
C ASN A 177 2.05 -32.54 18.73
N ALA A 178 2.83 -31.53 18.32
CA ALA A 178 2.30 -30.32 17.72
C ALA A 178 2.41 -30.37 16.19
N GLU A 179 1.27 -30.40 15.51
CA GLU A 179 1.20 -30.26 14.06
C GLU A 179 0.71 -28.85 13.70
N VAL A 180 1.51 -28.11 12.93
CA VAL A 180 1.15 -26.77 12.47
C VAL A 180 1.00 -26.77 10.95
N ILE A 181 -0.25 -26.66 10.50
CA ILE A 181 -0.67 -26.70 9.11
C ILE A 181 -0.82 -25.26 8.60
N GLN A 182 -0.08 -24.92 7.55
CA GLN A 182 -0.25 -23.66 6.85
C GLN A 182 -1.44 -23.75 5.90
N VAL A 183 -2.44 -22.91 6.11
CA VAL A 183 -3.63 -22.83 5.24
C VAL A 183 -3.39 -21.79 4.15
N ALA A 184 -3.93 -22.02 2.95
CA ALA A 184 -3.86 -21.04 1.88
C ALA A 184 -4.66 -19.78 2.23
N ASP A 185 -4.04 -18.61 2.10
CA ASP A 185 -4.70 -17.31 2.26
C ASP A 185 -5.62 -17.04 1.06
N THR A 186 -6.91 -16.85 1.32
CA THR A 186 -7.90 -16.45 0.33
C THR A 186 -8.08 -14.93 0.36
N VAL A 187 -7.58 -14.26 -0.67
CA VAL A 187 -7.67 -12.80 -0.76
C VAL A 187 -9.01 -12.39 -1.35
N THR A 188 -9.75 -11.60 -0.59
CA THR A 188 -10.98 -10.92 -1.02
C THR A 188 -10.84 -9.42 -0.74
N THR A 189 -11.62 -8.61 -1.43
CA THR A 189 -11.69 -7.16 -1.19
C THR A 189 -13.15 -6.76 -1.02
N LEU A 190 -13.40 -5.61 -0.39
CA LEU A 190 -14.75 -5.06 -0.36
C LEU A 190 -15.16 -4.56 -1.76
N ASP A 191 -16.46 -4.36 -1.96
CA ASP A 191 -16.95 -3.59 -3.10
C ASP A 191 -16.30 -2.19 -3.08
N PRO A 192 -15.82 -1.65 -4.22
CA PRO A 192 -15.11 -0.38 -4.23
C PRO A 192 -15.89 0.81 -3.63
N ILE A 193 -17.22 0.83 -3.75
CA ILE A 193 -18.06 1.89 -3.20
C ILE A 193 -18.14 1.72 -1.69
N THR A 194 -18.49 0.52 -1.23
CA THR A 194 -18.54 0.18 0.21
C THR A 194 -17.19 0.45 0.89
N GLU A 195 -16.09 0.03 0.28
CA GLU A 195 -14.74 0.25 0.80
C GLU A 195 -14.42 1.74 0.95
N THR A 196 -14.80 2.55 -0.04
CA THR A 196 -14.59 4.00 -0.01
C THR A 196 -15.42 4.65 1.10
N ILE A 197 -16.67 4.21 1.29
CA ILE A 197 -17.55 4.73 2.35
C ILE A 197 -16.99 4.42 3.73
N GLU A 198 -16.56 3.17 3.98
CA GLU A 198 -16.04 2.81 5.29
C GLU A 198 -14.71 3.51 5.59
N ILE A 199 -13.81 3.62 4.62
CA ILE A 199 -12.57 4.39 4.80
C ILE A 199 -12.87 5.88 5.03
N GLN A 200 -13.84 6.46 4.34
CA GLN A 200 -14.25 7.84 4.58
C GLN A 200 -14.81 8.03 5.99
N ARG A 201 -15.58 7.08 6.51
CA ARG A 201 -16.06 7.09 7.90
C ARG A 201 -14.91 7.03 8.90
N MET A 202 -13.94 6.14 8.69
CA MET A 202 -12.73 6.05 9.52
C MET A 202 -11.98 7.40 9.57
N ILE A 203 -11.83 8.06 8.41
CA ILE A 203 -11.20 9.39 8.32
C ILE A 203 -12.03 10.46 9.02
N ASN A 204 -13.36 10.43 8.88
CA ASN A 204 -14.23 11.39 9.53
C ASN A 204 -14.14 11.29 11.05
N ASP A 205 -14.19 10.08 11.61
CA ASP A 205 -14.06 9.85 13.05
C ASP A 205 -12.70 10.34 13.58
N HIS A 206 -11.65 10.05 12.83
CA HIS A 206 -10.30 10.55 13.11
C HIS A 206 -10.26 12.08 13.14
N ASN A 207 -10.77 12.73 12.10
CA ASN A 207 -10.77 14.19 11.97
C ASN A 207 -11.61 14.85 13.07
N ILE A 208 -12.75 14.27 13.43
CA ILE A 208 -13.58 14.73 14.55
C ILE A 208 -12.80 14.63 15.86
N ALA A 209 -12.16 13.49 16.14
CA ALA A 209 -11.36 13.30 17.35
C ALA A 209 -10.20 14.32 17.45
N ILE A 210 -9.50 14.56 16.33
CA ILE A 210 -8.44 15.57 16.28
C ILE A 210 -8.97 16.97 16.56
N ARG A 211 -10.04 17.39 15.89
CA ARG A 211 -10.59 18.74 16.00
C ARG A 211 -11.18 19.02 17.39
N THR A 212 -11.71 18.00 18.07
CA THR A 212 -12.37 18.13 19.38
C THR A 212 -11.43 18.00 20.56
N GLN A 213 -10.47 17.07 20.52
CA GLN A 213 -9.61 16.75 21.67
C GLN A 213 -8.19 17.29 21.52
N ASN A 214 -7.83 17.81 20.33
CA ASN A 214 -6.48 18.17 19.89
C ASN A 214 -5.36 17.30 20.51
N PRO A 215 -5.43 15.96 20.37
CA PRO A 215 -4.40 15.09 20.88
C PRO A 215 -3.18 15.22 19.96
N MET A 216 -2.20 16.03 20.39
CA MET A 216 -0.82 16.03 19.90
C MET A 216 -0.59 16.31 18.41
N HIS A 217 -0.80 17.54 17.92
CA HIS A 217 -0.30 18.00 16.60
C HIS A 217 -0.62 17.08 15.40
N LEU A 218 -1.61 16.20 15.53
CA LEU A 218 -2.06 15.35 14.44
C LEU A 218 -2.89 16.21 13.49
N LEU A 219 -2.68 16.00 12.20
CA LEU A 219 -3.41 16.72 11.16
C LEU A 219 -4.59 15.87 10.68
N PRO A 220 -5.74 16.50 10.36
CA PRO A 220 -6.82 15.82 9.66
C PRO A 220 -6.35 15.20 8.35
N TYR A 221 -7.07 14.19 7.88
CA TYR A 221 -6.83 13.53 6.59
C TYR A 221 -8.00 13.75 5.62
N GLU A 222 -7.72 13.64 4.33
CA GLU A 222 -8.72 13.63 3.26
C GLU A 222 -8.42 12.52 2.24
N ILE A 223 -9.46 12.10 1.51
CA ILE A 223 -9.33 11.21 0.36
C ILE A 223 -9.16 12.06 -0.89
N LYS A 224 -8.02 11.91 -1.57
CA LYS A 224 -7.76 12.55 -2.86
C LYS A 224 -7.77 11.53 -3.99
N ARG A 225 -8.41 11.90 -5.10
CA ARG A 225 -8.44 11.11 -6.33
C ARG A 225 -7.34 11.57 -7.28
N THR A 226 -6.50 10.64 -7.73
CA THR A 226 -5.46 10.90 -8.73
C THR A 226 -5.82 10.19 -10.03
N VAL A 227 -6.10 10.93 -11.10
CA VAL A 227 -6.29 10.38 -12.45
C VAL A 227 -4.94 10.27 -13.14
N PHE A 228 -4.56 9.06 -13.55
CA PHE A 228 -3.32 8.83 -14.30
C PHE A 228 -3.49 9.10 -15.78
N PHE A 229 -4.63 8.70 -16.36
CA PHE A 229 -4.98 8.99 -17.75
C PHE A 229 -6.48 8.76 -17.99
N THR A 230 -6.96 9.36 -19.08
CA THR A 230 -8.26 9.05 -19.70
C THR A 230 -8.02 8.29 -20.99
N GLY A 231 -8.78 7.25 -21.24
CA GLY A 231 -8.66 6.45 -22.45
C GLY A 231 -9.95 5.70 -22.78
N TYR A 232 -9.99 5.14 -23.99
CA TYR A 232 -10.95 4.12 -24.33
C TYR A 232 -10.46 2.81 -23.72
N LEU A 233 -11.05 2.41 -22.60
CA LEU A 233 -10.68 1.24 -21.82
C LEU A 233 -11.21 -0.03 -22.49
N LEU A 234 -10.38 -1.06 -22.54
CA LEU A 234 -10.70 -2.35 -23.11
C LEU A 234 -11.29 -3.30 -22.06
N SER A 235 -12.15 -4.21 -22.51
CA SER A 235 -12.58 -5.34 -21.69
C SER A 235 -11.40 -6.30 -21.44
N PRO A 236 -11.34 -7.02 -20.30
CA PRO A 236 -10.29 -8.01 -20.07
C PRO A 236 -10.22 -9.10 -21.16
N GLN A 237 -11.36 -9.44 -21.75
CA GLN A 237 -11.47 -10.42 -22.84
C GLN A 237 -10.77 -9.91 -24.10
N ASP A 238 -11.05 -8.67 -24.50
CA ASP A 238 -10.41 -8.06 -25.68
C ASP A 238 -8.93 -7.76 -25.43
N SER A 239 -8.55 -7.36 -24.21
CA SER A 239 -7.15 -7.22 -23.80
C SER A 239 -6.35 -8.50 -23.98
N SER A 240 -6.93 -9.65 -23.60
CA SER A 240 -6.29 -10.96 -23.81
C SER A 240 -6.16 -11.29 -25.30
N ARG A 241 -7.26 -11.15 -26.05
CA ARG A 241 -7.29 -11.43 -27.50
C ARG A 241 -6.30 -10.56 -28.29
N LEU A 242 -6.11 -9.30 -27.90
CA LEU A 242 -5.12 -8.41 -28.52
C LEU A 242 -3.69 -8.79 -28.15
N SER A 243 -3.47 -9.24 -26.92
CA SER A 243 -2.14 -9.68 -26.47
C SER A 243 -1.69 -10.94 -27.22
N ASP A 244 -2.62 -11.79 -27.65
CA ASP A 244 -2.32 -12.99 -28.45
C ASP A 244 -1.93 -12.70 -29.91
N LEU A 245 -2.07 -11.45 -30.38
CA LEU A 245 -1.63 -11.06 -31.73
C LEU A 245 -0.11 -10.95 -31.88
N VAL A 246 0.61 -10.92 -30.77
CA VAL A 246 2.07 -10.85 -30.73
C VAL A 246 2.62 -12.13 -30.11
N ASP A 247 3.48 -12.80 -30.86
CA ASP A 247 4.16 -13.99 -30.37
C ASP A 247 5.32 -13.58 -29.46
N LEU A 248 5.00 -13.36 -28.19
CA LEU A 248 5.94 -12.98 -27.14
C LEU A 248 6.09 -14.15 -26.16
N PRO A 249 7.31 -14.44 -25.67
CA PRO A 249 7.53 -15.48 -24.69
C PRO A 249 6.63 -15.22 -23.48
N ARG A 250 5.64 -16.09 -23.28
CA ARG A 250 4.62 -15.93 -22.23
C ARG A 250 5.31 -16.02 -20.86
N LYS A 251 5.49 -14.85 -20.24
CA LYS A 251 5.54 -14.62 -18.78
C LYS A 251 6.76 -15.08 -17.95
N SER A 252 7.87 -15.60 -18.48
CA SER A 252 8.99 -16.01 -17.61
C SER A 252 10.39 -15.48 -17.94
N GLU A 253 10.62 -14.86 -19.11
CA GLU A 253 11.95 -14.35 -19.46
C GLU A 253 11.94 -12.84 -19.75
N SER A 254 12.66 -12.10 -18.90
CA SER A 254 13.17 -10.73 -19.09
C SER A 254 12.18 -9.60 -19.41
N GLY A 255 11.88 -8.77 -18.40
CA GLY A 255 11.69 -7.32 -18.58
C GLY A 255 10.50 -6.80 -19.40
N ILE A 256 9.65 -7.66 -19.97
CA ILE A 256 8.52 -7.26 -20.82
C ILE A 256 7.25 -7.05 -19.97
N THR A 257 6.58 -5.91 -20.19
CA THR A 257 5.31 -5.52 -19.58
C THR A 257 4.21 -5.50 -20.63
N PHE A 258 3.11 -6.21 -20.39
CA PHE A 258 1.91 -6.20 -21.24
C PHE A 258 0.98 -5.05 -20.85
N LEU A 259 0.51 -4.27 -21.83
CA LEU A 259 -0.23 -3.02 -21.62
C LEU A 259 -1.52 -2.87 -22.45
N ALA A 260 -2.04 -3.97 -23.02
CA ALA A 260 -3.21 -3.99 -23.91
C ALA A 260 -4.55 -3.60 -23.24
N ASN A 261 -4.62 -2.45 -22.54
CA ASN A 261 -5.71 -2.07 -21.66
C ASN A 261 -6.45 -0.79 -22.08
N CYS A 262 -5.87 0.06 -22.93
CA CYS A 262 -6.51 1.27 -23.40
C CYS A 262 -6.01 1.76 -24.77
N ILE A 263 -6.85 2.56 -25.43
CA ILE A 263 -6.44 3.54 -26.45
C ILE A 263 -6.44 4.90 -25.75
N LEU A 264 -5.32 5.61 -25.79
CA LEU A 264 -5.10 6.78 -24.95
C LEU A 264 -5.79 8.04 -25.51
N ILE A 265 -6.64 8.68 -24.69
CA ILE A 265 -7.30 9.96 -25.01
C ILE A 265 -6.44 11.12 -24.47
N SER A 266 -6.01 11.04 -23.21
CA SER A 266 -5.07 12.01 -22.65
C SER A 266 -4.38 11.47 -21.40
N VAL A 267 -3.11 11.84 -21.21
CA VAL A 267 -2.33 11.57 -19.98
C VAL A 267 -2.62 12.57 -18.86
N ARG A 268 -3.35 13.64 -19.15
CA ARG A 268 -3.78 14.64 -18.17
C ARG A 268 -5.30 14.56 -18.00
N PRO A 269 -5.86 15.12 -16.91
CA PRO A 269 -7.29 15.33 -16.81
C PRO A 269 -7.78 16.08 -18.07
N PRO A 270 -8.69 15.49 -18.86
CA PRO A 270 -9.15 16.10 -20.09
C PRO A 270 -10.00 17.33 -19.79
N SER A 271 -9.96 18.34 -20.67
CA SER A 271 -10.88 19.45 -20.56
C SER A 271 -12.33 18.97 -20.73
N ALA A 272 -13.28 19.71 -20.15
CA ALA A 272 -14.70 19.39 -20.32
C ALA A 272 -15.15 19.39 -21.80
N SER A 273 -14.51 20.21 -22.65
CA SER A 273 -14.77 20.21 -24.09
C SER A 273 -14.27 18.93 -24.78
N LEU A 274 -13.06 18.47 -24.43
CA LEU A 274 -12.49 17.24 -24.97
C LEU A 274 -13.31 16.02 -24.55
N LEU A 275 -13.73 15.99 -23.28
CA LEU A 275 -14.57 14.91 -22.76
C LEU A 275 -15.93 14.86 -23.47
N ARG A 276 -16.55 16.02 -23.74
CA ARG A 276 -17.78 16.09 -24.54
C ARG A 276 -17.58 15.64 -25.98
N GLN A 277 -16.44 15.98 -26.60
CA GLN A 277 -16.13 15.57 -27.98
C GLN A 277 -16.10 14.05 -28.15
N VAL A 278 -15.56 13.32 -27.16
CA VAL A 278 -15.48 11.85 -27.17
C VAL A 278 -16.73 11.17 -26.60
N GLY A 279 -17.80 11.93 -26.34
CA GLY A 279 -19.09 11.42 -25.86
C GLY A 279 -19.25 11.29 -24.34
N GLY A 280 -18.24 11.67 -23.56
CA GLY A 280 -18.27 11.61 -22.09
C GLY A 280 -17.77 10.29 -21.51
N LEU A 281 -17.56 10.25 -20.19
CA LEU A 281 -17.24 9.01 -19.48
C LEU A 281 -18.39 7.99 -19.65
N GLY A 282 -18.04 6.73 -19.88
CA GLY A 282 -19.00 5.66 -20.16
C GLY A 282 -19.40 5.54 -21.64
N HIS A 283 -19.01 6.48 -22.50
CA HIS A 283 -19.29 6.38 -23.93
C HIS A 283 -18.59 5.17 -24.55
N LYS A 284 -19.31 4.43 -25.40
CA LYS A 284 -18.81 3.22 -26.05
C LYS A 284 -18.36 3.51 -27.47
N GLN A 285 -17.14 3.10 -27.81
CA GLN A 285 -16.57 3.24 -29.15
C GLN A 285 -16.08 1.89 -29.66
N LYS A 286 -16.44 1.53 -30.89
CA LYS A 286 -15.92 0.33 -31.55
C LYS A 286 -14.69 0.65 -32.39
N TRP A 287 -13.78 -0.31 -32.43
CA TRP A 287 -12.50 -0.21 -33.14
C TRP A 287 -12.24 -1.48 -33.93
N GLN A 288 -11.64 -1.32 -35.11
CA GLN A 288 -11.15 -2.42 -35.92
C GLN A 288 -9.63 -2.39 -35.94
N ILE A 289 -9.00 -3.55 -35.79
CA ILE A 289 -7.55 -3.70 -35.93
C ILE A 289 -7.18 -3.58 -37.41
N THR A 290 -6.18 -2.75 -37.72
CA THR A 290 -5.74 -2.47 -39.11
C THR A 290 -4.28 -2.81 -39.34
N GLY A 291 -3.48 -2.96 -38.29
CA GLY A 291 -2.10 -3.40 -38.41
C GLY A 291 -1.47 -3.70 -37.06
N ILE A 292 -0.38 -4.46 -37.10
CA ILE A 292 0.46 -4.77 -35.94
C ILE A 292 1.87 -4.26 -36.25
N GLY A 293 2.49 -3.62 -35.29
CA GLY A 293 3.80 -3.02 -35.45
C GLY A 293 4.71 -3.31 -34.26
N HIS A 294 6.01 -3.30 -34.56
CA HIS A 294 7.07 -3.46 -33.60
C HIS A 294 8.11 -2.38 -33.85
N HIS A 295 8.55 -1.69 -32.79
CA HIS A 295 9.67 -0.77 -32.85
C HIS A 295 10.76 -1.21 -31.89
N GLN A 296 11.99 -1.16 -32.36
CA GLN A 296 13.18 -1.49 -31.60
C GLN A 296 14.19 -0.35 -31.69
N SER A 297 14.65 0.12 -30.53
CA SER A 297 15.72 1.11 -30.41
C SER A 297 16.67 0.70 -29.28
N GLY A 298 17.81 0.11 -29.64
CA GLY A 298 18.75 -0.46 -28.66
C GLY A 298 18.11 -1.63 -27.90
N GLN A 299 17.98 -1.48 -26.57
CA GLN A 299 17.31 -2.45 -25.67
C GLN A 299 15.80 -2.17 -25.48
N SER A 300 15.30 -1.08 -26.04
CA SER A 300 13.88 -0.72 -25.99
C SER A 300 13.13 -1.43 -27.11
N HIS A 301 12.14 -2.26 -26.76
CA HIS A 301 11.21 -2.88 -27.69
C HIS A 301 9.79 -2.51 -27.31
N ILE A 302 8.97 -2.15 -28.30
CA ILE A 302 7.55 -1.86 -28.11
C ILE A 302 6.72 -2.49 -29.23
N TRP A 303 5.64 -3.14 -28.85
CA TRP A 303 4.68 -3.77 -29.75
C TRP A 303 3.33 -3.07 -29.61
N ALA A 304 2.70 -2.75 -30.74
CA ALA A 304 1.42 -2.06 -30.76
C ALA A 304 0.51 -2.57 -31.89
N ALA A 305 -0.80 -2.45 -31.67
CA ALA A 305 -1.81 -2.65 -32.71
C ALA A 305 -2.36 -1.28 -33.14
N ARG A 306 -2.34 -1.01 -34.45
CA ARG A 306 -3.01 0.14 -35.05
C ARG A 306 -4.49 -0.17 -35.22
N VAL A 307 -5.33 0.78 -34.84
CA VAL A 307 -6.78 0.61 -34.87
C VAL A 307 -7.46 1.77 -35.60
N ALA A 308 -8.64 1.51 -36.16
CA ALA A 308 -9.49 2.50 -36.81
C ALA A 308 -10.88 2.51 -36.14
N PRO A 309 -11.52 3.67 -35.99
CA PRO A 309 -12.85 3.75 -35.40
C PRO A 309 -13.89 3.11 -36.33
N VAL A 310 -14.90 2.48 -35.74
CA VAL A 310 -16.06 1.95 -36.43
C VAL A 310 -17.32 2.53 -35.78
N PRO A 311 -18.13 3.33 -36.50
CA PRO A 311 -17.97 3.80 -37.88
C PRO A 311 -16.76 4.73 -38.10
N ALA A 312 -16.24 4.81 -39.33
CA ALA A 312 -15.05 5.61 -39.67
C ALA A 312 -15.20 7.12 -39.40
N HIS A 313 -16.43 7.64 -39.37
CA HIS A 313 -16.75 9.04 -39.09
C HIS A 313 -17.07 9.32 -37.61
N SER A 314 -16.75 8.40 -36.71
CA SER A 314 -16.95 8.61 -35.27
C SER A 314 -16.12 9.80 -34.77
N SER A 315 -16.70 10.65 -33.93
CA SER A 315 -15.97 11.73 -33.27
C SER A 315 -15.03 11.15 -32.22
N ILE A 316 -13.76 11.00 -32.59
CA ILE A 316 -12.71 10.47 -31.71
C ILE A 316 -11.64 11.52 -31.44
N HIS A 317 -10.98 11.36 -30.30
CA HIS A 317 -9.72 12.00 -29.97
C HIS A 317 -8.78 10.96 -29.39
N THR A 318 -7.51 10.97 -29.83
CA THR A 318 -6.45 10.11 -29.34
C THR A 318 -5.13 10.88 -29.32
N GLU A 319 -4.26 10.61 -28.34
CA GLU A 319 -2.90 11.18 -28.26
C GLU A 319 -1.99 10.67 -29.40
N SER A 320 -2.30 9.49 -29.94
CA SER A 320 -1.62 8.90 -31.08
C SER A 320 -2.38 9.13 -32.38
N SER A 321 -1.64 9.42 -33.45
CA SER A 321 -2.17 9.45 -34.82
C SER A 321 -1.21 8.66 -35.71
N PRO A 322 -1.61 7.49 -36.25
CA PRO A 322 -2.93 6.85 -36.13
C PRO A 322 -3.24 6.31 -34.71
N PRO A 323 -4.53 6.12 -34.35
CA PRO A 323 -4.91 5.48 -33.09
C PRO A 323 -4.27 4.11 -32.90
N LEU A 324 -3.78 3.83 -31.69
CA LEU A 324 -3.10 2.57 -31.39
C LEU A 324 -3.36 2.08 -29.97
N VAL A 325 -3.22 0.76 -29.79
CA VAL A 325 -3.14 0.06 -28.50
C VAL A 325 -1.71 -0.42 -28.31
N VAL A 326 -1.07 -0.06 -27.20
CA VAL A 326 0.24 -0.63 -26.84
C VAL A 326 0.01 -2.04 -26.27
N LEU A 327 0.55 -3.06 -26.94
CA LEU A 327 0.35 -4.46 -26.55
C LEU A 327 1.35 -4.87 -25.49
N ALA A 328 2.63 -4.58 -25.71
CA ALA A 328 3.72 -4.90 -24.81
C ALA A 328 4.90 -3.94 -24.98
N LEU A 329 5.73 -3.82 -23.95
CA LEU A 329 6.97 -3.04 -23.99
C LEU A 329 8.04 -3.59 -23.04
N THR A 330 9.32 -3.38 -23.34
CA THR A 330 10.42 -3.67 -22.41
C THR A 330 10.54 -2.58 -21.34
N ARG A 331 11.21 -2.87 -20.24
CA ARG A 331 11.36 -1.95 -19.08
C ARG A 331 11.95 -0.59 -19.46
N GLU A 332 12.80 -0.55 -20.49
CA GLU A 332 13.49 0.62 -21.00
C GLU A 332 12.62 1.46 -21.94
N ALA A 333 11.51 0.91 -22.43
CA ALA A 333 10.58 1.54 -23.36
C ALA A 333 9.49 2.34 -22.63
N ARG A 334 8.99 3.40 -23.26
CA ARG A 334 7.82 4.15 -22.78
C ARG A 334 6.65 3.96 -23.75
N PRO A 335 5.40 3.99 -23.27
CA PRO A 335 4.22 3.87 -24.15
C PRO A 335 4.20 4.89 -25.30
N ALA A 336 4.69 6.12 -25.05
CA ALA A 336 4.78 7.16 -26.07
C ALA A 336 5.69 6.80 -27.25
N ASP A 337 6.65 5.90 -27.07
CA ASP A 337 7.57 5.47 -28.12
C ASP A 337 6.85 4.64 -29.21
N ALA A 338 5.61 4.18 -28.97
CA ALA A 338 4.79 3.49 -29.97
C ALA A 338 4.48 4.37 -31.20
N ASN A 339 4.48 5.70 -31.03
CA ASN A 339 4.31 6.65 -32.14
C ASN A 339 5.49 6.62 -33.13
N SER A 340 6.62 6.01 -32.76
CA SER A 340 7.79 5.86 -33.62
C SER A 340 7.73 4.64 -34.53
N ILE A 341 6.70 3.78 -34.41
CA ILE A 341 6.52 2.61 -35.28
C ILE A 341 6.24 3.08 -36.71
N ARG A 342 7.11 2.69 -37.64
CA ARG A 342 6.96 2.95 -39.09
C ARG A 342 6.50 1.71 -39.85
N ASP A 343 7.01 0.54 -39.45
CA ASP A 343 6.74 -0.73 -40.10
C ASP A 343 5.49 -1.38 -39.51
N TRP A 344 4.36 -1.16 -40.18
CA TRP A 344 3.07 -1.74 -39.80
C TRP A 344 2.73 -2.92 -40.72
N ARG A 345 2.64 -4.12 -40.14
CA ARG A 345 2.13 -5.32 -40.81
C ARG A 345 0.60 -5.22 -40.91
N PRO A 346 0.00 -5.21 -42.12
CA PRO A 346 -1.45 -5.31 -42.25
C PRO A 346 -1.95 -6.62 -41.64
N VAL A 347 -3.10 -6.57 -40.97
CA VAL A 347 -3.72 -7.77 -40.38
C VAL A 347 -4.58 -8.51 -41.40
N GLY A 348 -4.62 -9.84 -41.30
CA GLY A 348 -5.51 -10.67 -42.12
C GLY A 348 -6.99 -10.51 -41.70
N LYS A 349 -7.92 -11.08 -42.48
CA LYS A 349 -9.37 -11.02 -42.18
C LYS A 349 -9.73 -11.58 -40.80
N GLU A 350 -9.00 -12.58 -40.32
CA GLU A 350 -9.23 -13.22 -39.01
C GLU A 350 -8.69 -12.40 -37.84
N GLU A 351 -7.61 -11.65 -38.05
CA GLU A 351 -6.99 -10.75 -37.06
C GLU A 351 -7.67 -9.37 -37.02
N ALA A 352 -8.36 -8.97 -38.09
CA ALA A 352 -9.04 -7.68 -38.24
C ALA A 352 -10.42 -7.61 -37.54
N TYR A 353 -10.55 -8.24 -36.36
CA TYR A 353 -11.81 -8.24 -35.62
C TYR A 353 -12.12 -6.87 -35.01
N ILE A 354 -13.41 -6.66 -34.75
CA ILE A 354 -13.93 -5.46 -34.10
C ILE A 354 -14.09 -5.73 -32.62
N PHE A 355 -13.65 -4.79 -31.79
CA PHE A 355 -13.86 -4.81 -30.35
C PHE A 355 -14.47 -3.48 -29.87
N GLU A 356 -15.08 -3.52 -28.69
CA GLU A 356 -15.71 -2.36 -28.07
C GLU A 356 -14.85 -1.86 -26.91
N THR A 357 -14.81 -0.54 -26.75
CA THR A 357 -14.12 0.14 -25.68
C THR A 357 -15.07 1.09 -24.98
N THR A 358 -14.76 1.47 -23.74
CA THR A 358 -15.53 2.46 -22.98
C THR A 358 -14.63 3.60 -22.56
N VAL A 359 -15.03 4.85 -22.83
CA VAL A 359 -14.31 6.04 -22.34
C VAL A 359 -14.30 6.01 -20.81
N GLY A 360 -13.11 5.99 -20.22
CA GLY A 360 -12.94 5.87 -18.78
C GLY A 360 -11.59 6.40 -18.31
N GLU A 361 -11.48 6.53 -17.00
CA GLU A 361 -10.28 7.03 -16.34
C GLU A 361 -9.59 5.89 -15.59
N LYS A 362 -8.27 5.78 -15.74
CA LYS A 362 -7.46 5.03 -14.79
C LYS A 362 -7.09 5.96 -13.66
N ALA A 363 -7.69 5.76 -12.49
CA ALA A 363 -7.46 6.57 -11.30
C ALA A 363 -7.23 5.69 -10.07
N GLN A 364 -6.55 6.25 -9.07
CA GLN A 364 -6.47 5.68 -7.73
C GLN A 364 -6.79 6.74 -6.69
N LEU A 365 -7.34 6.27 -5.56
CA LEU A 365 -7.55 7.06 -4.36
C LEU A 365 -6.32 7.02 -3.48
N ARG A 366 -6.04 8.13 -2.79
CA ARG A 366 -4.99 8.22 -1.77
C ARG A 366 -5.53 8.95 -0.56
N ILE A 367 -5.09 8.52 0.62
CA ILE A 367 -5.28 9.29 1.86
C ILE A 367 -4.08 10.21 2.02
N GLN A 368 -4.33 11.49 2.27
CA GLN A 368 -3.31 12.49 2.52
C GLN A 368 -3.74 13.43 3.65
N GLN A 369 -2.79 14.10 4.30
CA GLN A 369 -3.13 15.13 5.28
C GLN A 369 -3.86 16.27 4.59
N GLU A 370 -4.85 16.84 5.28
CA GLU A 370 -5.52 18.06 4.86
C GLU A 370 -4.47 19.18 4.87
N ASP A 371 -4.13 19.71 3.69
CA ASP A 371 -3.23 20.85 3.59
C ASP A 371 -3.95 22.07 4.20
N ALA A 372 -3.37 22.66 5.24
CA ALA A 372 -3.92 23.88 5.86
C ALA A 372 -4.00 25.07 4.87
N ASP A 373 -3.27 24.99 3.75
CA ASP A 373 -3.25 25.97 2.67
C ASP A 373 -3.62 25.30 1.33
N ASN A 374 -4.91 25.24 1.03
CA ASN A 374 -5.48 24.83 -0.27
C ASN A 374 -5.16 25.83 -1.43
N GLU A 375 -3.89 26.23 -1.60
CA GLU A 375 -3.41 27.02 -2.75
C GLU A 375 -2.66 26.17 -3.81
N PHE A 376 -2.64 24.84 -3.67
CA PHE A 376 -1.84 23.95 -4.53
C PHE A 376 -2.42 23.67 -5.93
N ASP A 377 -3.59 24.21 -6.25
CA ASP A 377 -4.18 24.16 -7.61
C ASP A 377 -3.50 25.16 -8.58
N ARG A 378 -2.55 25.98 -8.09
CA ARG A 378 -1.73 26.88 -8.94
C ARG A 378 -0.55 26.19 -9.64
N SER A 379 -0.18 24.98 -9.23
CA SER A 379 1.07 24.32 -9.67
C SER A 379 1.09 23.84 -11.13
N TYR A 380 -0.06 23.78 -11.81
CA TYR A 380 -0.12 23.43 -13.25
C TYR A 380 -0.26 24.63 -14.19
N HIS A 381 -0.50 25.84 -13.68
CA HIS A 381 -0.76 27.03 -14.51
C HIS A 381 0.44 27.97 -14.73
N ASP A 382 1.54 27.82 -13.99
CA ASP A 382 2.65 28.80 -14.01
C ASP A 382 3.91 28.43 -14.82
N LEU A 383 3.86 27.39 -15.67
CA LEU A 383 4.99 27.04 -16.55
C LEU A 383 5.04 27.83 -17.87
N LYS A 384 4.43 29.02 -17.94
CA LYS A 384 4.63 29.97 -19.07
C LYS A 384 5.23 31.28 -18.59
N ARG A 385 6.54 31.28 -18.33
CA ARG A 385 7.34 32.49 -18.53
C ARG A 385 7.89 32.47 -19.96
N PRO A 386 7.63 33.50 -20.79
CA PRO A 386 8.23 33.61 -22.11
C PRO A 386 9.73 33.83 -21.98
N HIS A 387 10.51 32.96 -22.62
CA HIS A 387 11.91 33.22 -22.91
C HIS A 387 12.01 34.40 -23.88
N GLY A 388 12.52 35.53 -23.40
CA GLY A 388 13.04 36.60 -24.26
C GLY A 388 14.50 36.30 -24.65
N GLN A 389 14.66 35.82 -25.89
CA GLN A 389 15.84 36.03 -26.77
C GLN A 389 16.17 37.54 -26.87
N GLU A 390 17.36 38.07 -27.18
CA GLU A 390 18.59 37.59 -27.79
C GLU A 390 19.68 38.71 -27.72
N ASN A 391 20.94 38.29 -27.74
CA ASN A 391 22.10 38.81 -28.51
C ASN A 391 22.80 40.18 -28.25
N ASP A 392 24.13 40.04 -28.11
CA ASP A 392 25.20 40.74 -28.86
C ASP A 392 25.68 42.17 -28.52
N ARG A 393 26.83 42.27 -27.81
CA ARG A 393 28.17 42.74 -28.30
C ARG A 393 29.09 43.40 -27.22
N PRO A 394 30.42 43.49 -27.47
CA PRO A 394 31.47 43.46 -26.43
C PRO A 394 32.20 44.79 -26.16
N GLY A 395 32.82 44.88 -24.97
CA GLY A 395 34.08 45.59 -24.67
C GLY A 395 34.12 47.12 -24.70
N ARG A 396 34.38 47.75 -23.54
CA ARG A 396 35.36 48.86 -23.37
C ARG A 396 35.50 49.35 -21.91
N ASP A 397 36.77 49.42 -21.48
CA ASP A 397 37.45 50.45 -20.68
C ASP A 397 36.67 51.31 -19.65
N ARG A 398 37.02 51.14 -18.35
CA ARG A 398 37.62 52.13 -17.40
C ARG A 398 37.04 53.58 -17.31
N PRO A 399 37.31 54.36 -16.23
CA PRO A 399 37.01 54.20 -14.79
C PRO A 399 36.45 55.53 -14.16
N PHE A 400 36.31 55.56 -12.82
CA PHE A 400 36.35 56.74 -11.93
C PHE A 400 35.11 57.59 -11.59
N ARG A 401 35.12 57.98 -10.30
CA ARG A 401 34.55 59.15 -9.60
C ARG A 401 33.13 59.08 -8.99
N GLN A 402 33.12 58.79 -7.68
CA GLN A 402 32.41 59.58 -6.64
C GLN A 402 32.75 61.09 -6.79
N PRO A 403 32.08 62.10 -6.14
CA PRO A 403 31.32 61.99 -4.88
C PRO A 403 30.17 63.02 -4.63
N ARG A 404 29.61 62.93 -3.41
CA ARG A 404 29.15 64.01 -2.49
C ARG A 404 27.68 64.48 -2.48
N GLY A 405 27.16 64.46 -1.23
CA GLY A 405 26.20 65.42 -0.65
C GLY A 405 24.82 64.80 -0.41
N GLY A 406 24.20 64.81 0.77
CA GLY A 406 24.49 65.47 2.05
C GLY A 406 23.17 65.74 2.80
N TYR A 407 23.21 65.60 4.13
CA TYR A 407 22.34 66.22 5.16
C TYR A 407 20.88 65.76 5.38
N ASN A 408 20.72 64.91 6.41
CA ASN A 408 20.09 65.12 7.73
C ASN A 408 18.96 66.15 7.95
N ASN A 409 17.94 65.66 8.68
CA ASN A 409 17.24 66.19 9.88
C ASN A 409 15.73 65.93 9.72
N ASN A 410 14.90 65.63 10.71
CA ASN A 410 14.93 65.22 12.12
C ASN A 410 13.48 64.73 12.35
N ASP A 411 13.22 63.57 12.95
CA ASP A 411 13.16 63.33 14.41
C ASP A 411 12.12 64.19 15.14
N GLU A 412 11.09 63.54 15.71
CA GLU A 412 10.79 63.58 17.16
C GLU A 412 9.43 62.91 17.52
N ASN A 413 9.48 61.84 18.32
CA ASN A 413 9.03 61.78 19.73
C ASN A 413 8.63 60.35 20.17
N ARG A 414 9.45 59.71 21.02
CA ARG A 414 9.29 59.43 22.49
C ARG A 414 8.28 58.30 22.83
N LYS A 415 8.53 57.29 23.68
CA LYS A 415 9.54 57.02 24.74
C LYS A 415 9.54 55.51 25.14
N PRO A 416 10.50 55.05 25.99
CA PRO A 416 10.88 53.65 26.26
C PRO A 416 10.59 53.13 27.70
N SER A 417 10.77 51.83 27.98
CA SER A 417 11.68 51.26 29.01
C SER A 417 11.33 49.81 29.46
N GLY A 418 12.36 49.03 29.80
CA GLY A 418 12.30 47.72 30.50
C GLY A 418 13.22 46.66 29.86
N GLN A 419 14.55 46.71 30.09
CA GLN A 419 15.33 45.79 30.96
C GLN A 419 15.28 44.30 30.51
N SER A 420 16.36 43.50 30.42
CA SER A 420 17.76 43.55 30.84
C SER A 420 18.46 42.34 30.20
N ASN A 421 19.76 42.45 29.86
CA ASN A 421 20.84 41.51 30.25
C ASN A 421 22.05 41.61 29.32
N TYR A 422 23.17 42.12 29.85
CA TYR A 422 24.54 41.58 29.63
C TYR A 422 25.57 42.41 30.44
N ARG A 423 26.23 41.80 31.43
CA ARG A 423 27.71 41.85 31.65
C ARG A 423 28.16 41.19 32.97
N GLY A 424 28.98 40.16 32.83
CA GLY A 424 30.35 40.07 33.37
C GLY A 424 30.58 40.01 34.90
N GLY A 425 31.42 39.06 35.34
CA GLY A 425 32.07 39.14 36.65
C GLY A 425 32.82 37.88 37.09
N PHE A 426 34.16 37.93 36.98
CA PHE A 426 35.15 36.99 37.49
C PHE A 426 35.24 36.99 39.03
N GLN A 427 35.65 35.87 39.64
CA GLN A 427 36.67 35.85 40.72
C GLN A 427 37.26 34.45 41.01
N ASN A 428 38.58 34.46 41.24
CA ASN A 428 39.52 33.35 41.44
C ASN A 428 39.30 32.50 42.72
N ARG A 429 39.74 31.22 42.69
CA ARG A 429 40.85 30.69 43.52
C ARG A 429 41.20 29.20 43.25
N SER A 430 42.41 29.02 42.72
CA SER A 430 43.50 28.13 43.16
C SER A 430 43.35 26.60 43.28
N ARG A 431 44.18 25.92 42.46
CA ARG A 431 45.24 24.90 42.74
C ARG A 431 45.19 23.84 41.64
N GLY A 432 46.24 23.47 40.91
CA GLY A 432 47.67 23.77 40.94
C GLY A 432 48.38 22.69 40.10
N ASN A 433 49.48 23.09 39.45
CA ASN A 433 50.53 22.28 38.80
C ASN A 433 50.20 21.42 37.56
N GLY A 434 50.56 21.97 36.39
CA GLY A 434 51.15 21.20 35.27
C GLY A 434 52.66 20.99 35.48
N PRO A 435 53.51 20.98 34.44
CA PRO A 435 53.26 20.88 32.99
C PRO A 435 54.15 19.80 32.34
N ALA A 436 53.95 19.39 31.09
CA ALA A 436 54.72 19.84 29.92
C ALA A 436 54.85 18.59 29.01
N GLY A 437 54.88 18.64 27.68
CA GLY A 437 54.96 19.74 26.76
C GLY A 437 55.49 19.18 25.44
N GLY A 438 54.69 19.31 24.38
CA GLY A 438 55.21 19.66 23.06
C GLY A 438 55.94 18.61 22.21
N PRO A 439 56.11 18.93 20.91
CA PRO A 439 55.96 17.97 19.81
C PRO A 439 57.26 17.78 19.01
N HIS A 440 57.43 16.71 18.22
CA HIS A 440 58.06 16.78 16.89
C HIS A 440 58.12 15.46 16.10
N ARG A 441 58.23 15.68 14.79
CA ARG A 441 58.35 14.75 13.65
C ARG A 441 59.67 13.96 13.63
N GLY A 442 59.66 12.84 12.91
CA GLY A 442 60.84 12.13 12.35
C GLY A 442 60.58 10.62 12.38
N ARG A 443 60.23 9.93 11.28
CA ARG A 443 60.99 9.51 10.09
C ARG A 443 62.19 8.59 10.41
N GLY A 444 62.05 7.33 9.98
CA GLY A 444 63.08 6.28 9.96
C GLY A 444 63.02 5.40 11.20
N GLY A 445 63.03 4.08 11.16
CA GLY A 445 63.24 3.12 10.10
C GLY A 445 63.71 1.81 10.76
N GLY A 446 63.39 0.67 10.17
CA GLY A 446 64.14 -0.58 10.36
C GLY A 446 63.58 -1.61 11.33
N GLY A 447 63.54 -2.85 10.83
CA GLY A 447 63.51 -4.10 11.59
C GLY A 447 62.08 -4.56 11.93
N GLY A 448 61.57 -5.69 11.44
CA GLY A 448 62.25 -6.93 11.05
C GLY A 448 61.80 -8.03 12.01
N GLY A 449 61.23 -9.10 11.44
CA GLY A 449 60.83 -10.31 12.17
C GLY A 449 59.38 -10.24 12.67
N GLY A 450 58.51 -11.20 12.42
CA GLY A 450 58.76 -12.57 11.98
C GLY A 450 57.79 -13.47 12.74
N GLY A 451 57.04 -14.29 12.01
CA GLY A 451 56.22 -15.38 12.55
C GLY A 451 54.97 -14.93 13.29
N ALA A 452 53.96 -15.76 13.48
CA ALA A 452 53.70 -17.12 13.04
C ALA A 452 52.28 -17.43 13.53
N GLY A 453 51.58 -18.30 12.80
CA GLY A 453 50.34 -18.94 13.26
C GLY A 453 49.09 -18.11 12.95
N GLY A 454 48.15 -18.57 12.12
CA GLY A 454 47.80 -19.93 11.78
C GLY A 454 46.41 -20.24 12.32
N ARG A 455 45.59 -20.84 11.44
CA ARG A 455 44.30 -21.51 11.72
C ARG A 455 43.15 -20.54 12.05
N GLY A 456 41.99 -20.62 11.41
CA GLY A 456 41.46 -21.60 10.48
C GLY A 456 39.93 -21.47 10.45
N GLY A 457 39.33 -21.99 9.37
CA GLY A 457 37.89 -22.24 9.26
C GLY A 457 37.06 -20.99 8.95
N GLY A 458 36.13 -20.98 8.00
CA GLY A 458 35.51 -22.09 7.30
C GLY A 458 34.07 -21.70 7.00
N ASN A 459 33.81 -21.42 5.73
CA ASN A 459 32.65 -21.87 4.97
C ASN A 459 31.25 -21.91 5.62
N ARG A 460 30.35 -21.12 5.01
CA ARG A 460 28.99 -21.45 4.47
C ARG A 460 28.06 -20.28 4.79
N GLY A 461 27.65 -19.50 3.79
CA GLY A 461 26.64 -19.89 2.81
C GLY A 461 25.30 -19.37 3.35
N GLY A 462 24.76 -18.27 2.83
CA GLY A 462 24.13 -18.25 1.51
C GLY A 462 22.62 -18.31 1.74
N GLY A 463 21.94 -17.17 1.62
CA GLY A 463 20.52 -17.06 1.93
C GLY A 463 19.91 -15.76 1.43
N ASN A 464 20.02 -15.54 0.12
CA ASN A 464 19.23 -14.56 -0.61
C ASN A 464 17.74 -14.79 -0.38
N ASN A 465 17.11 -14.04 0.51
CA ASN A 465 15.65 -14.01 0.56
C ASN A 465 15.12 -12.94 -0.41
N ARG A 466 14.96 -13.40 -1.65
CA ARG A 466 14.16 -12.74 -2.68
C ARG A 466 12.72 -12.65 -2.17
N GLY A 467 12.22 -11.43 -2.01
CA GLY A 467 10.83 -11.16 -1.68
C GLY A 467 9.88 -11.88 -2.63
N ARG A 468 9.10 -12.81 -2.09
CA ARG A 468 7.92 -13.42 -2.69
C ARG A 468 6.89 -13.68 -1.60
N GLY A 469 5.63 -13.32 -1.88
CA GLY A 469 4.47 -13.58 -1.03
C GLY A 469 3.94 -12.31 -0.36
N ARG A 470 3.09 -11.54 -1.05
CA ARG A 470 2.36 -10.40 -0.46
C ARG A 470 0.98 -10.87 0.04
N GLY A 471 0.98 -11.64 1.11
CA GLY A 471 -0.24 -12.00 1.86
C GLY A 471 -0.64 -10.96 2.90
N TYR A 472 -1.73 -11.27 3.61
CA TYR A 472 -2.21 -10.57 4.80
C TYR A 472 -1.07 -10.25 5.80
N LYS A 473 -0.93 -8.96 6.19
CA LYS A 473 0.01 -8.52 7.23
C LYS A 473 -0.70 -8.45 8.57
N SER A 474 -0.20 -9.18 9.55
CA SER A 474 -0.68 -9.13 10.92
C SER A 474 -0.35 -7.80 11.59
N LEU A 475 -0.97 -7.58 12.76
CA LEU A 475 -0.61 -6.53 13.72
C LEU A 475 0.90 -6.47 14.02
N ASP A 476 1.60 -7.61 13.94
CA ASP A 476 3.00 -7.73 14.34
C ASP A 476 3.98 -7.61 13.16
N ASP A 477 3.51 -7.85 11.93
CA ASP A 477 4.34 -7.82 10.70
C ASP A 477 4.65 -6.39 10.22
N ILE A 478 4.13 -5.38 10.91
CA ILE A 478 4.27 -3.96 10.58
C ILE A 478 5.51 -3.35 11.27
N GLY A 479 6.05 -4.00 12.31
CA GLY A 479 7.14 -3.47 13.15
C GLY A 479 8.58 -3.86 12.79
N THR A 480 8.83 -4.79 11.85
CA THR A 480 10.17 -5.33 11.56
C THR A 480 10.79 -4.84 10.24
N GLY A 481 10.32 -3.70 9.72
CA GLY A 481 10.87 -3.05 8.52
C GLY A 481 11.78 -1.87 8.87
N ASN A 482 13.10 -2.09 8.83
CA ASN A 482 14.11 -1.05 9.00
C ASN A 482 13.83 0.18 8.12
N ASN A 483 13.75 1.34 8.75
CA ASN A 483 13.65 2.66 8.13
C ASN A 483 14.88 2.90 7.22
N ARG A 484 14.72 2.63 5.92
CA ARG A 484 15.56 3.24 4.87
C ARG A 484 14.64 3.81 3.81
N TYR A 485 14.31 5.08 4.00
CA TYR A 485 13.95 5.99 2.93
C TYR A 485 15.07 5.93 1.88
N ASP A 486 14.75 5.40 0.70
CA ASP A 486 15.52 5.66 -0.50
C ASP A 486 14.53 6.08 -1.60
N GLY A 487 14.59 7.38 -1.91
CA GLY A 487 13.72 8.03 -2.88
C GLY A 487 14.12 7.63 -4.28
N ASN A 488 13.38 6.70 -4.88
CA ASN A 488 13.30 6.59 -6.34
C ASN A 488 12.03 5.85 -6.74
N ASN A 489 10.94 6.61 -6.84
CA ASN A 489 9.64 6.10 -7.24
C ASN A 489 9.60 6.02 -8.78
N ARG A 490 9.82 4.82 -9.32
CA ARG A 490 9.36 4.43 -10.66
C ARG A 490 8.45 3.22 -10.52
N ASP A 491 7.21 3.43 -10.94
CA ASP A 491 6.07 2.54 -10.80
C ASP A 491 6.35 1.09 -11.23
N ARG A 492 6.22 0.15 -10.29
CA ARG A 492 6.08 -1.27 -10.58
C ARG A 492 4.59 -1.59 -10.71
N ASN A 493 4.08 -1.63 -11.94
CA ASN A 493 2.79 -2.24 -12.27
C ASN A 493 2.85 -3.73 -11.92
N TYR A 494 1.96 -4.20 -11.03
CA TYR A 494 1.69 -5.63 -10.83
C TYR A 494 0.27 -5.94 -11.30
N ASN A 495 0.20 -6.82 -12.29
CA ASN A 495 -1.01 -7.51 -12.73
C ASN A 495 -0.90 -8.95 -12.21
N GLU A 496 -1.51 -9.25 -11.06
CA GLU A 496 -1.71 -10.63 -10.62
C GLU A 496 -3.16 -11.02 -10.91
N GLY A 497 -3.31 -11.97 -11.82
CA GLY A 497 -4.55 -12.71 -12.03
C GLY A 497 -4.54 -13.95 -11.14
N THR A 498 -5.50 -14.03 -10.25
CA THR A 498 -5.99 -15.29 -9.68
C THR A 498 -7.40 -15.49 -10.22
N GLY A 499 -7.61 -16.65 -10.85
CA GLY A 499 -8.86 -17.00 -11.50
C GLY A 499 -9.95 -17.32 -10.50
N HIS A 500 -11.03 -16.54 -10.55
CA HIS A 500 -12.36 -17.01 -10.18
C HIS A 500 -13.39 -16.30 -11.08
N PRO A 501 -14.42 -17.00 -11.59
CA PRO A 501 -15.34 -16.45 -12.56
C PRO A 501 -16.40 -15.60 -11.84
N GLY A 502 -16.04 -14.36 -11.51
CA GLY A 502 -16.97 -13.32 -11.06
C GLY A 502 -17.26 -12.37 -12.21
N ASN A 503 -18.47 -12.46 -12.76
CA ASN A 503 -18.95 -11.67 -13.88
C ASN A 503 -19.41 -10.29 -13.39
N ASP A 504 -18.49 -9.36 -13.12
CA ASP A 504 -18.86 -7.97 -12.80
C ASP A 504 -18.23 -6.99 -13.78
N GLY A 505 -19.10 -6.42 -14.61
CA GLY A 505 -18.77 -5.43 -15.61
C GLY A 505 -18.24 -4.15 -15.00
N TYR A 506 -17.20 -3.58 -15.63
CA TYR A 506 -16.70 -2.26 -15.35
C TYR A 506 -17.82 -1.21 -15.43
N LYS A 507 -18.31 -0.75 -14.28
CA LYS A 507 -19.03 0.51 -14.13
C LYS A 507 -18.40 1.30 -12.98
N SER A 508 -17.32 2.01 -13.27
CA SER A 508 -16.81 3.05 -12.37
C SER A 508 -17.62 4.33 -12.58
N SER A 509 -18.87 4.35 -12.12
CA SER A 509 -19.61 5.58 -11.90
C SER A 509 -19.44 5.96 -10.43
N PHE A 510 -18.53 6.90 -10.16
CA PHE A 510 -18.38 7.49 -8.84
C PHE A 510 -19.53 8.48 -8.60
N PRO A 511 -20.20 8.48 -7.43
CA PRO A 511 -21.05 9.59 -7.04
C PRO A 511 -20.20 10.86 -6.84
N ALA A 512 -20.77 12.02 -7.18
CA ALA A 512 -20.14 13.30 -6.89
C ALA A 512 -20.02 13.48 -5.37
N LEU A 513 -18.80 13.67 -4.87
CA LEU A 513 -18.58 14.09 -3.49
C LEU A 513 -18.98 15.58 -3.40
N GLY A 514 -20.22 15.83 -3.02
CA GLY A 514 -20.76 17.17 -2.83
C GLY A 514 -20.25 17.81 -1.54
N GLY A 515 -19.59 18.96 -1.65
CA GLY A 515 -19.39 19.87 -0.54
C GLY A 515 -20.75 20.46 -0.11
N GLY A 516 -21.12 20.26 1.14
CA GLY A 516 -22.31 20.83 1.74
C GLY A 516 -21.99 22.16 2.42
N ASP A 517 -22.51 23.25 1.86
CA ASP A 517 -22.83 24.47 2.62
C ASP A 517 -24.33 24.44 2.95
N GLY A 518 -24.65 24.76 4.20
CA GLY A 518 -25.95 24.49 4.82
C GLY A 518 -26.99 25.63 4.78
N ALA A 519 -27.96 25.46 5.69
CA ALA A 519 -29.13 26.29 6.02
C ALA A 519 -30.36 26.08 5.09
N ALA A 520 -31.61 25.95 5.55
CA ALA A 520 -32.20 25.81 6.87
C ALA A 520 -33.68 25.42 6.71
N ASP A 521 -34.25 24.85 7.79
CA ASP A 521 -35.64 24.95 8.25
C ASP A 521 -36.80 24.27 7.50
N GLY A 522 -37.66 23.58 8.27
CA GLY A 522 -38.94 23.04 7.80
C GLY A 522 -39.38 21.76 8.49
N GLY A 523 -40.06 21.91 9.64
CA GLY A 523 -40.49 20.83 10.52
C GLY A 523 -41.45 19.79 9.93
N LEU A 524 -41.40 18.59 10.54
CA LEU A 524 -42.35 17.51 10.34
C LEU A 524 -43.38 17.51 11.48
N SER A 525 -44.65 17.44 11.11
CA SER A 525 -45.74 17.00 11.98
C SER A 525 -46.45 15.83 11.30
N TYR A 526 -46.62 14.76 12.10
CA TYR A 526 -47.31 13.48 11.88
C TYR A 526 -46.52 12.34 11.23
#